data_AF-A0A485C174-F1
#
_entry.id   AF-A0A485C174-F1
#
_cell.length_a   1.000
_cell.length_b   1.000
_cell.length_c   1.000
_cell.angle_alpha   90.00
_cell.angle_beta   90.00
_cell.angle_gamma   90.00
#
_symmetry.space_group_name_H-M   'P 1'
#
loop_
_entity.id
_entity.type
_entity.pdbx_description
1 polymer ?
#
loop_
_entity_poly.entity_id
_entity_poly.type
_entity_poly.pdbx_seq_one_letter_code
_entity_poly.pdbx_strand_id
1 'polypeptide(L)'
;MERKGVRLSVFKPIAQPRAGGDAPDQTTAIVRANSNLPAAEPLKMSHVESLLSSNQKDVLMEEIIANYHASTQDAEVVLVEGLVPTRKHQFAQSLNFEIAKNPER
;
A
#
# COMPACT_ATOMS: atom_id res chain seq x y z
N MET A 1 5.43 -30.30 -17.51
CA MET A 1 6.30 -29.27 -16.92
C MET A 1 5.41 -28.29 -16.19
N GLU A 2 5.07 -28.58 -14.94
CA GLU A 2 4.29 -27.66 -14.10
C GLU A 2 5.19 -26.46 -13.77
N ARG A 3 4.82 -25.26 -14.24
CA ARG A 3 5.32 -24.03 -13.62
C ARG A 3 4.72 -24.02 -12.22
N LYS A 4 5.50 -24.36 -11.19
CA LYS A 4 5.15 -24.01 -9.81
C LYS A 4 5.04 -22.49 -9.76
N GLY A 5 3.81 -21.98 -9.91
CA GLY A 5 3.54 -20.55 -9.83
C GLY A 5 3.76 -20.10 -8.39
N VAL A 6 4.64 -19.12 -8.18
CA VAL A 6 4.78 -18.45 -6.89
C VAL A 6 3.45 -17.75 -6.58
N ARG A 7 2.90 -17.96 -5.39
CA ARG A 7 1.70 -17.23 -4.94
C ARG A 7 2.09 -15.79 -4.62
N LEU A 8 2.00 -14.91 -5.60
CA LEU A 8 2.30 -13.48 -5.49
C LEU A 8 1.05 -12.72 -5.04
N SER A 9 1.19 -11.80 -4.08
CA SER A 9 0.19 -10.75 -3.82
C SER A 9 0.80 -9.37 -4.09
N VAL A 10 -0.03 -8.40 -4.45
CA VAL A 10 0.38 -7.00 -4.61
C VAL A 10 -0.30 -6.18 -3.54
N PHE A 11 0.49 -5.48 -2.76
CA PHE A 11 0.02 -4.61 -1.70
C PHE A 11 0.43 -3.17 -1.97
N LYS A 12 -0.57 -2.30 -2.13
CA LYS A 12 -0.37 -0.86 -2.15
C LYS A 12 -0.94 -0.28 -0.85
N PRO A 13 -0.11 0.26 0.05
CA PRO A 13 -0.57 0.72 1.36
C PRO A 13 -1.35 2.02 1.26
N ILE A 14 -0.92 2.94 0.39
CA ILE A 14 -1.44 4.32 0.30
C ILE A 14 -1.70 4.67 -1.16
N ALA A 15 -2.86 5.25 -1.42
CA ALA A 15 -3.29 5.65 -2.75
C ALA A 15 -2.51 6.88 -3.20
N GLN A 16 -1.99 6.86 -4.43
CA GLN A 16 -1.32 8.03 -5.02
C GLN A 16 -1.86 8.30 -6.43
N PRO A 17 -3.14 8.69 -6.55
CA PRO A 17 -3.77 8.89 -7.84
C PRO A 17 -3.08 10.02 -8.61
N ARG A 18 -2.85 9.81 -9.91
CA ARG A 18 -2.23 10.83 -10.78
C ARG A 18 -3.05 12.12 -10.88
N ALA A 19 -4.37 12.00 -10.79
CA ALA A 19 -5.29 13.15 -10.78
C ALA A 19 -5.26 13.94 -9.45
N GLY A 20 -4.60 13.41 -8.42
CA GLY A 20 -4.61 13.95 -7.06
C GLY A 20 -5.92 13.71 -6.32
N GLY A 21 -5.97 14.15 -5.06
CA GLY A 21 -7.12 13.96 -4.17
C GLY A 21 -7.38 12.48 -3.83
N ASP A 22 -8.64 12.15 -3.59
CA ASP A 22 -9.10 10.80 -3.20
C ASP A 22 -9.62 9.98 -4.39
N ALA A 23 -9.14 10.29 -5.59
CA ALA A 23 -9.44 9.47 -6.76
C ALA A 23 -8.90 8.04 -6.59
N PRO A 24 -9.52 7.03 -7.23
CA PRO A 24 -9.07 5.65 -7.14
C PRO A 24 -7.61 5.48 -7.60
N ASP A 25 -6.89 4.56 -6.94
CA ASP A 25 -5.52 4.25 -7.33
C ASP A 25 -5.46 3.45 -8.64
N GLN A 26 -4.62 3.92 -9.57
CA GLN A 26 -4.50 3.31 -10.89
C GLN A 26 -3.79 1.95 -10.83
N THR A 27 -2.81 1.75 -9.95
CA THR A 27 -2.11 0.47 -9.85
C THR A 27 -3.07 -0.60 -9.34
N THR A 28 -3.83 -0.31 -8.27
CA THR A 28 -4.83 -1.23 -7.72
C THR A 28 -5.89 -1.59 -8.77
N ALA A 29 -6.38 -0.61 -9.53
CA ALA A 29 -7.34 -0.84 -10.61
C ALA A 29 -6.79 -1.76 -11.71
N ILE A 30 -5.53 -1.55 -12.12
CA ILE A 30 -4.88 -2.37 -13.16
C ILE A 30 -4.67 -3.80 -12.66
N VAL A 31 -4.18 -3.99 -11.44
CA VAL A 31 -3.95 -5.31 -10.85
C VAL A 31 -5.26 -6.09 -10.76
N ARG A 32 -6.34 -5.48 -10.28
CA ARG A 32 -7.66 -6.11 -10.20
C ARG A 32 -8.24 -6.45 -11.58
N ALA A 33 -8.02 -5.60 -12.58
CA ALA A 33 -8.56 -5.83 -13.92
C ALA A 33 -7.82 -6.92 -14.70
N ASN A 34 -6.53 -7.14 -14.41
CA ASN A 34 -5.66 -8.00 -15.21
C ASN A 34 -5.19 -9.26 -14.47
N SER A 35 -5.60 -9.46 -13.22
CA SER A 35 -5.19 -10.63 -12.42
C SER A 35 -6.27 -11.04 -11.44
N ASN A 36 -6.28 -12.31 -11.05
CA ASN A 36 -7.09 -12.81 -9.95
C ASN A 36 -6.42 -12.59 -8.58
N LEU A 37 -5.42 -11.70 -8.50
CA LEU A 37 -4.71 -11.44 -7.26
C LEU A 37 -5.60 -10.62 -6.31
N PRO A 38 -5.68 -11.01 -5.03
CA PRO A 38 -6.29 -10.16 -4.03
C PRO A 38 -5.50 -8.85 -3.94
N ALA A 39 -6.20 -7.72 -4.01
CA ALA A 39 -5.61 -6.40 -3.86
C ALA A 39 -6.47 -5.60 -2.87
N ALA A 40 -5.93 -5.32 -1.68
CA ALA A 40 -6.58 -4.45 -0.70
C ALA A 40 -6.81 -3.05 -1.28
N GLU A 41 -7.86 -2.39 -0.79
CA GLU A 41 -8.05 -0.98 -1.09
C GLU A 41 -6.98 -0.17 -0.33
N PRO A 42 -6.18 0.65 -1.02
CA PRO A 42 -5.18 1.48 -0.37
C PRO A 42 -5.82 2.57 0.50
N LEU A 43 -5.12 3.01 1.55
CA LEU A 43 -5.54 4.17 2.34
C LEU A 43 -5.57 5.42 1.48
N LYS A 44 -6.61 6.25 1.63
CA LYS A 44 -6.73 7.52 0.93
C LYS A 44 -5.66 8.50 1.40
N MET A 45 -5.12 9.29 0.48
CA MET A 45 -4.09 10.29 0.81
C MET A 45 -4.61 11.33 1.82
N SER A 46 -5.88 11.75 1.71
CA SER A 46 -6.49 12.67 2.67
C SER A 46 -6.49 12.15 4.11
N HIS A 47 -6.76 10.85 4.29
CA HIS A 47 -6.73 10.18 5.59
C HIS A 47 -5.31 10.12 6.15
N VAL A 48 -4.34 9.75 5.32
CA VAL A 48 -2.92 9.73 5.68
C VAL A 48 -2.45 11.13 6.11
N GLU A 49 -2.76 12.16 5.32
CA GLU A 49 -2.43 13.55 5.65
C GLU A 49 -3.06 13.98 6.99
N SER A 50 -4.32 13.60 7.24
CA SER A 50 -5.03 13.88 8.48
C SER A 50 -4.32 13.25 9.69
N LEU A 51 -3.98 11.96 9.64
CA LEU A 51 -3.28 11.25 10.72
C LEU A 51 -1.89 11.87 10.98
N LEU A 52 -1.12 12.14 9.93
CA LEU A 52 0.21 12.74 10.06
C LEU A 52 0.14 14.16 10.65
N SER A 53 -0.79 14.99 10.19
CA SER A 53 -0.98 16.34 10.73
C SER A 53 -1.39 16.35 12.20
N SER A 54 -2.02 15.26 12.65
CA SER A 54 -2.43 15.06 14.04
C SER A 54 -1.37 14.32 14.87
N ASN A 55 -0.17 14.08 14.33
CA ASN A 55 0.92 13.33 14.96
C ASN A 55 0.55 11.87 15.33
N GLN A 56 -0.38 11.26 14.59
CA GLN A 56 -0.87 9.88 14.77
C GLN A 56 -0.22 8.90 13.77
N LYS A 57 1.12 8.95 13.66
CA LYS A 57 1.86 8.09 12.71
C LYS A 57 1.80 6.61 13.12
N ASP A 58 1.83 6.34 14.41
CA ASP A 58 1.62 5.03 15.02
C ASP A 58 0.29 4.38 14.59
N VAL A 59 -0.82 5.13 14.68
CA VAL A 59 -2.13 4.67 14.20
C VAL A 59 -2.10 4.39 12.69
N LEU A 60 -1.51 5.29 11.90
CA LEU A 60 -1.33 5.07 10.46
C LEU A 60 -0.57 3.77 10.16
N MET A 61 0.50 3.50 10.90
CA MET A 61 1.29 2.29 10.71
C MET A 61 0.49 1.03 11.09
N GLU A 62 -0.30 1.07 12.16
CA GLU A 62 -1.17 -0.04 12.57
C GLU A 62 -2.23 -0.34 11.50
N GLU A 63 -2.87 0.68 10.94
CA GLU A 63 -3.82 0.50 9.83
C GLU A 63 -3.17 -0.13 8.60
N ILE A 64 -1.95 0.30 8.24
CA ILE A 64 -1.20 -0.28 7.11
C ILE A 64 -0.87 -1.75 7.37
N ILE A 65 -0.41 -2.10 8.57
CA ILE A 65 -0.07 -3.49 8.96
C ILE A 65 -1.32 -4.38 8.94
N ALA A 66 -2.44 -3.90 9.51
CA ALA A 66 -3.71 -4.62 9.48
C ALA A 66 -4.18 -4.89 8.05
N ASN A 67 -4.08 -3.89 7.16
CA ASN A 67 -4.43 -4.04 5.75
C ASN A 67 -3.47 -4.99 5.00
N TYR A 68 -2.18 -4.98 5.34
CA TYR A 68 -1.19 -5.91 4.79
C TYR A 68 -1.56 -7.35 5.14
N HIS A 69 -1.79 -7.65 6.43
CA HIS A 69 -2.14 -9.01 6.86
C HIS A 69 -3.46 -9.48 6.27
N ALA A 70 -4.47 -8.62 6.16
CA ALA A 70 -5.76 -8.98 5.56
C ALA A 70 -5.67 -9.32 4.07
N SER A 71 -4.67 -8.80 3.34
CA SER A 71 -4.56 -8.94 1.87
C SER A 71 -3.47 -9.91 1.40
N THR A 72 -2.68 -10.46 2.33
CA THR A 72 -1.50 -11.26 1.99
C THR A 72 -1.47 -12.65 2.63
N GLN A 73 -2.54 -13.07 3.32
CA GLN A 73 -2.59 -14.32 4.12
C GLN A 73 -2.11 -15.57 3.38
N ASP A 74 -2.45 -15.72 2.09
CA ASP A 74 -2.13 -16.90 1.28
C ASP A 74 -0.91 -16.73 0.35
N ALA A 75 -0.25 -15.56 0.42
CA ALA A 75 0.87 -15.21 -0.46
C ALA A 75 2.19 -15.80 0.04
N GLU A 76 3.00 -16.34 -0.88
CA GLU A 76 4.41 -16.69 -0.62
C GLU A 76 5.32 -15.47 -0.78
N VAL A 77 4.95 -14.56 -1.67
CA VAL A 77 5.69 -13.33 -1.95
C VAL A 77 4.70 -12.20 -2.05
N VAL A 78 5.02 -11.07 -1.42
CA VAL A 78 4.25 -9.83 -1.53
C VAL A 78 5.08 -8.76 -2.18
N LEU A 79 4.58 -8.19 -3.27
CA LEU A 79 5.11 -6.97 -3.86
C LEU A 79 4.45 -5.77 -3.17
N VAL A 80 5.23 -5.01 -2.41
CA VAL A 80 4.77 -3.78 -1.76
C VAL A 80 5.14 -2.57 -2.61
N GLU A 81 4.15 -1.80 -3.06
CA GLU A 81 4.38 -0.55 -3.79
C GLU A 81 4.61 0.60 -2.81
N GLY A 82 5.78 1.25 -2.91
CA GLY A 82 6.08 2.46 -2.14
C GLY A 82 5.48 3.72 -2.77
N LEU A 83 5.32 4.77 -1.95
CA LEU A 83 4.95 6.09 -2.42
C LEU A 83 6.06 6.72 -3.28
N VAL A 84 5.71 7.40 -4.36
CA VAL A 84 6.66 8.22 -5.12
C VAL A 84 6.89 9.53 -4.37
N PRO A 85 8.14 9.89 -4.02
CA PRO A 85 8.44 11.16 -3.39
C PRO A 85 8.14 12.33 -4.33
N THR A 86 7.39 13.30 -3.84
CA THR A 86 7.04 14.53 -4.58
C THR A 86 7.15 15.74 -3.66
N ARG A 87 7.18 16.95 -4.23
CA ARG A 87 7.19 18.18 -3.42
C ARG A 87 5.95 18.32 -2.53
N LYS A 88 4.81 17.77 -2.96
CA LYS A 88 3.55 17.78 -2.20
C LYS A 88 3.57 16.80 -1.03
N HIS A 89 4.23 15.65 -1.19
CA HIS A 89 4.26 14.58 -0.19
C HIS A 89 5.70 14.32 0.26
N GLN A 90 6.29 15.26 1.01
CA GLN A 90 7.67 15.16 1.50
C GLN A 90 7.82 14.03 2.54
N PHE A 91 6.73 13.63 3.18
CA PHE A 91 6.69 12.49 4.11
C PHE A 91 6.87 11.13 3.43
N ALA A 92 6.74 11.04 2.10
CA ALA A 92 6.73 9.76 1.36
C ALA A 92 7.99 8.91 1.63
N GLN A 93 9.18 9.53 1.66
CA GLN A 93 10.42 8.80 1.88
C GLN A 93 10.49 8.22 3.31
N SER A 94 10.07 9.00 4.31
CA SER A 94 10.02 8.55 5.70
C SER A 94 9.00 7.43 5.86
N LEU A 95 7.82 7.53 5.26
CA LEU A 95 6.80 6.49 5.33
C LEU A 95 7.26 5.20 4.64
N ASN A 96 7.85 5.30 3.44
CA ASN A 96 8.38 4.13 2.74
C ASN A 96 9.39 3.37 3.60
N PHE A 97 10.27 4.10 4.32
CA PHE A 97 11.23 3.49 5.23
C PHE A 97 10.54 2.76 6.40
N GLU A 98 9.55 3.38 7.04
CA GLU A 98 8.84 2.78 8.17
C GLU A 98 8.04 1.54 7.75
N ILE A 99 7.37 1.60 6.60
CA ILE A 99 6.64 0.46 6.00
C ILE A 99 7.60 -0.68 5.66
N ALA A 100 8.75 -0.38 5.04
CA ALA A 100 9.73 -1.40 4.68
C ALA A 100 10.41 -2.05 5.88
N LYS A 101 10.51 -1.33 7.01
CA LYS A 101 11.15 -1.84 8.23
C LYS A 101 10.27 -2.86 8.97
N ASN A 102 8.94 -2.72 8.90
CA ASN A 102 8.01 -3.53 9.69
C ASN A 102 6.81 -4.07 8.88
N PRO A 103 7.02 -4.78 7.76
CA PRO A 103 5.90 -5.35 7.02
C PRO A 103 5.24 -6.57 7.71
N GLU A 104 5.89 -7.19 8.69
CA GLU A 104 5.46 -8.47 9.30
C GLU A 104 5.36 -8.43 10.84
N ARG A 105 5.37 -7.24 11.44
CA ARG A 105 5.40 -7.10 12.91
C ARG A 105 4.01 -7.12 13.52
#